data_AF-A0A2N6DFW4-F1
#
_entry.id   AF-A0A2N6DFW4-F1
#
_cell.length_a   1.000
_cell.length_b   1.000
_cell.length_c   1.000
_cell.angle_alpha   90.00
_cell.angle_beta   90.00
_cell.angle_gamma   90.00
#
_symmetry.space_group_name_H-M   'P 1'
#
loop_
_entity.id
_entity.type
_entity.pdbx_description
1 polymer ?
#
loop_
_entity_poly.entity_id
_entity_poly.type
_entity_poly.pdbx_seq_one_letter_code
_entity_poly.pdbx_strand_id
1 'polypeptide(L)'
;MSVKNNIMYEEIYERLNDISSIIRDIIDCRTATFPEMLETHESINESSDELLRENSVITDAISKDINEKIENLSMEKMKDEIAEATRTFIEITEELELLSYNTICRTMALGEKGASITHISKEIKKYSTTVKDLLEVISKNFSEMFSKFKHVADNLTDNQLISDKGNLKIENIQELTVSSDVSALEESLQVYETFVSDIENINNAVSVTDFSNPYEAGQVFGIYEKSMSKMDQVKYSLMDHLESMKSVVNDFLKAFSSDLQHTASATNALHKGIASASDASQNLKSNITALKGSVEETRDVLHSTRGSIDFLSKQSKTFRNLVVITAVEVARINDDSLRSVVASMTETEKELNGLIEKLYSNVSIWESLRDEFMNVFTSAEKELEKLNNISINKVGKKILEDIKSLDSQLANLCETFSTDKYIGLLDCKTSELIEFLEQFNESIQHVFVQFNDKLDDVILSSEEFTQGRNDAELKELSKSA
;
A
#
# COMPACT_ATOMS: atom_id res chain seq x y z
N MET A 1 67.55 30.06 3.30
CA MET A 1 66.72 29.38 4.33
C MET A 1 65.22 29.43 4.02
N SER A 2 64.72 30.33 3.15
CA SER A 2 63.29 30.42 2.81
C SER A 2 62.67 29.18 2.16
N VAL A 3 63.46 28.33 1.49
CA VAL A 3 62.96 27.13 0.78
C VAL A 3 62.32 26.10 1.73
N LYS A 4 62.81 25.93 2.97
CA LYS A 4 62.27 24.94 3.92
C LYS A 4 60.92 25.37 4.50
N ASN A 5 60.74 26.67 4.76
CA ASN A 5 59.48 27.22 5.26
C ASN A 5 58.39 27.22 4.18
N ASN A 6 58.76 27.48 2.91
CA ASN A 6 57.81 27.40 1.80
C ASN A 6 57.24 25.99 1.58
N ILE A 7 58.07 24.94 1.69
CA ILE A 7 57.62 23.55 1.58
C ILE A 7 56.65 23.18 2.72
N MET A 8 56.90 23.66 3.94
CA MET A 8 56.01 23.39 5.08
C MET A 8 54.67 24.15 4.97
N TYR A 9 54.69 25.37 4.44
CA TYR A 9 53.47 26.12 4.13
C TYR A 9 52.60 25.39 3.09
N GLU A 10 53.20 24.88 2.01
CA GLU A 10 52.49 24.12 0.98
C GLU A 10 51.83 22.86 1.56
N GLU A 11 52.52 22.10 2.41
CA GLU A 11 51.95 20.91 3.08
C GLU A 11 50.80 21.26 4.04
N ILE A 12 50.92 22.35 4.80
CA ILE A 12 49.83 22.84 5.67
C ILE A 12 48.61 23.18 4.83
N TYR A 13 48.80 23.89 3.71
CA TYR A 13 47.74 24.28 2.78
C TYR A 13 47.07 23.05 2.13
N GLU A 14 47.84 22.04 1.74
CA GLU A 14 47.30 20.79 1.20
C GLU A 14 46.44 20.04 2.22
N ARG A 15 46.89 19.90 3.48
CA ARG A 15 46.11 19.19 4.53
C ARG A 15 44.85 19.95 4.90
N LEU A 16 44.93 21.26 4.91
CA LEU A 16 43.79 22.14 5.05
C LEU A 16 42.79 21.89 3.90
N ASN A 17 43.24 21.80 2.64
CA ASN A 17 42.37 21.50 1.50
C ASN A 17 41.78 20.09 1.56
N ASP A 18 42.54 19.10 2.03
CA ASP A 18 42.07 17.72 2.26
C ASP A 18 40.85 17.73 3.21
N ILE A 19 40.93 18.44 4.33
CA ILE A 19 39.84 18.59 5.31
C ILE A 19 38.63 19.28 4.67
N SER A 20 38.86 20.35 3.91
CA SER A 20 37.77 21.04 3.20
C SER A 20 37.09 20.15 2.16
N SER A 21 37.86 19.33 1.43
CA SER A 21 37.34 18.37 0.46
C SER A 21 36.48 17.32 1.13
N ILE A 22 36.91 16.78 2.28
CA ILE A 22 36.13 15.79 3.04
C ILE A 22 34.74 16.35 3.42
N ILE A 23 34.68 17.60 3.89
CA ILE A 23 33.42 18.24 4.29
C ILE A 23 32.55 18.53 3.07
N ARG A 24 33.14 18.99 1.95
CA ARG A 24 32.41 19.19 0.69
C ARG A 24 31.83 17.88 0.16
N ASP A 25 32.58 16.79 0.20
CA ASP A 25 32.09 15.47 -0.20
C ASP A 25 30.85 15.06 0.64
N ILE A 26 30.84 15.34 1.95
CA ILE A 26 29.68 15.08 2.83
C ILE A 26 28.47 15.94 2.42
N ILE A 27 28.69 17.24 2.17
CA ILE A 27 27.64 18.16 1.73
C ILE A 27 27.07 17.73 0.38
N ASP A 28 27.93 17.36 -0.57
CA ASP A 28 27.56 16.93 -1.92
C ASP A 28 26.77 15.62 -1.87
N CYS A 29 27.21 14.64 -1.07
CA CYS A 29 26.46 13.39 -0.85
C CYS A 29 25.03 13.65 -0.37
N ARG A 30 24.83 14.55 0.61
CA ARG A 30 23.50 14.90 1.11
C ARG A 30 22.70 15.69 0.07
N THR A 31 23.31 16.67 -0.57
CA THR A 31 22.62 17.62 -1.47
C THR A 31 22.24 16.99 -2.81
N ALA A 32 23.04 16.06 -3.32
CA ALA A 32 22.73 15.35 -4.56
C ALA A 32 21.66 14.28 -4.34
N THR A 33 21.76 13.50 -3.26
CA THR A 33 21.00 12.26 -3.14
C THR A 33 19.66 12.42 -2.41
N PHE A 34 19.62 13.24 -1.35
CA PHE A 34 18.44 13.31 -0.49
C PHE A 34 17.22 14.00 -1.13
N PRO A 35 17.37 15.08 -1.93
CA PRO A 35 16.25 15.68 -2.64
C PRO A 35 15.57 14.71 -3.63
N GLU A 36 16.34 13.93 -4.37
CA GLU A 36 15.79 12.92 -5.29
C GLU A 36 15.03 11.82 -4.55
N MET A 37 15.52 11.39 -3.39
CA MET A 37 14.83 10.43 -2.52
C MET A 37 13.50 10.99 -1.99
N LEU A 38 13.47 12.27 -1.59
CA LEU A 38 12.25 12.95 -1.14
C LEU A 38 11.22 13.10 -2.26
N GLU A 39 11.65 13.52 -3.45
CA GLU A 39 10.77 13.65 -4.63
C GLU A 39 10.20 12.30 -5.04
N THR A 40 11.03 11.25 -5.06
CA THR A 40 10.59 9.88 -5.35
C THR A 40 9.57 9.42 -4.31
N HIS A 41 9.81 9.72 -3.03
CA HIS A 41 8.91 9.40 -1.95
C HIS A 41 7.56 10.13 -2.04
N GLU A 42 7.57 11.43 -2.35
CA GLU A 42 6.36 12.22 -2.57
C GLU A 42 5.55 11.71 -3.76
N SER A 43 6.23 11.37 -4.88
CA SER A 43 5.59 10.72 -6.04
C SER A 43 4.91 9.40 -5.66
N ILE A 44 5.53 8.59 -4.79
CA ILE A 44 4.94 7.35 -4.29
C ILE A 44 3.70 7.67 -3.44
N ASN A 45 3.75 8.66 -2.55
CA ASN A 45 2.61 9.05 -1.72
C ASN A 45 1.42 9.49 -2.57
N GLU A 46 1.64 10.40 -3.52
CA GLU A 46 0.58 10.88 -4.44
C GLU A 46 -0.03 9.74 -5.26
N SER A 47 0.83 8.88 -5.83
CA SER A 47 0.39 7.75 -6.65
C SER A 47 -0.35 6.71 -5.80
N SER A 48 0.06 6.53 -4.54
CA SER A 48 -0.61 5.65 -3.58
C SER A 48 -2.00 6.17 -3.24
N ASP A 49 -2.15 7.46 -2.95
CA ASP A 49 -3.45 8.09 -2.68
C ASP A 49 -4.40 7.98 -3.89
N GLU A 50 -3.87 8.16 -5.10
CA GLU A 50 -4.64 7.97 -6.34
C GLU A 50 -5.15 6.52 -6.46
N LEU A 51 -4.28 5.54 -6.24
CA LEU A 51 -4.63 4.12 -6.27
C LEU A 51 -5.71 3.78 -5.22
N LEU A 52 -5.58 4.30 -4.00
CA LEU A 52 -6.56 4.11 -2.93
C LEU A 52 -7.92 4.68 -3.30
N ARG A 53 -7.93 5.88 -3.91
CA ARG A 53 -9.15 6.54 -4.36
C ARG A 53 -9.83 5.73 -5.48
N GLU A 54 -9.07 5.25 -6.46
CA GLU A 54 -9.61 4.39 -7.54
C GLU A 54 -10.21 3.09 -6.99
N ASN A 55 -9.48 2.42 -6.09
CA ASN A 55 -9.94 1.20 -5.42
C ASN A 55 -11.22 1.43 -4.62
N SER A 56 -11.30 2.53 -3.87
CA SER A 56 -12.51 2.88 -3.09
C SER A 56 -13.71 3.09 -4.00
N VAL A 57 -13.55 3.84 -5.11
CA VAL A 57 -14.66 4.12 -6.04
C VAL A 57 -15.21 2.84 -6.64
N ILE A 58 -14.35 1.92 -7.06
CA ILE A 58 -14.77 0.65 -7.66
C ILE A 58 -15.40 -0.26 -6.61
N THR A 59 -14.81 -0.35 -5.42
CA THR A 59 -15.35 -1.16 -4.32
C THR A 59 -16.73 -0.64 -3.91
N ASP A 60 -16.89 0.68 -3.77
CA ASP A 60 -18.17 1.32 -3.43
C ASP A 60 -19.23 1.08 -4.52
N ALA A 61 -18.85 1.14 -5.80
CA ALA A 61 -19.76 0.87 -6.92
C ALA A 61 -20.25 -0.59 -6.91
N ILE A 62 -19.32 -1.55 -6.80
CA ILE A 62 -19.65 -2.99 -6.71
C ILE A 62 -20.54 -3.26 -5.49
N SER A 63 -20.18 -2.68 -4.35
CA SER A 63 -20.91 -2.78 -3.09
C SER A 63 -22.33 -2.27 -3.21
N LYS A 64 -22.50 -1.09 -3.82
CA LYS A 64 -23.80 -0.47 -4.03
C LYS A 64 -24.67 -1.32 -4.95
N ASP A 65 -24.13 -1.74 -6.10
CA ASP A 65 -24.87 -2.56 -7.07
C ASP A 65 -25.33 -3.88 -6.44
N ILE A 66 -24.48 -4.50 -5.63
CA ILE A 66 -24.82 -5.73 -4.91
C ILE A 66 -25.89 -5.48 -3.83
N ASN A 67 -25.72 -4.44 -3.00
CA ASN A 67 -26.64 -4.14 -1.90
C ASN A 67 -28.02 -3.73 -2.40
N GLU A 68 -28.09 -2.92 -3.47
CA GLU A 68 -29.37 -2.60 -4.12
C GLU A 68 -30.09 -3.87 -4.59
N LYS A 69 -29.36 -4.90 -5.05
CA LYS A 69 -29.97 -6.18 -5.43
C LYS A 69 -30.44 -7.00 -4.24
N ILE A 70 -29.68 -7.03 -3.14
CA ILE A 70 -30.09 -7.72 -1.91
C ILE A 70 -31.33 -7.05 -1.30
N GLU A 71 -31.38 -5.72 -1.23
CA GLU A 71 -32.53 -4.98 -0.66
C GLU A 71 -33.82 -5.19 -1.45
N ASN A 72 -33.71 -5.30 -2.78
CA ASN A 72 -34.85 -5.61 -3.65
C ASN A 72 -35.24 -7.09 -3.63
N LEU A 73 -34.44 -7.94 -2.99
CA LEU A 73 -34.66 -9.37 -2.89
C LEU A 73 -35.63 -9.67 -1.74
N SER A 74 -36.90 -9.83 -2.07
CA SER A 74 -37.89 -10.28 -1.10
C SER A 74 -37.80 -11.80 -0.88
N MET A 75 -36.68 -12.24 -0.28
CA MET A 75 -36.40 -13.63 0.11
C MET A 75 -37.56 -14.22 0.91
N GLU A 76 -38.11 -13.45 1.84
CA GLU A 76 -39.20 -13.91 2.70
C GLU A 76 -40.51 -14.07 1.93
N LYS A 77 -40.80 -13.17 0.98
CA LYS A 77 -41.95 -13.32 0.09
C LYS A 77 -41.83 -14.56 -0.80
N MET A 78 -40.65 -14.83 -1.36
CA MET A 78 -40.44 -16.04 -2.18
C MET A 78 -40.61 -17.31 -1.34
N LYS A 79 -40.09 -17.33 -0.11
CA LYS A 79 -40.26 -18.44 0.83
C LYS A 79 -41.74 -18.64 1.21
N ASP A 80 -42.46 -17.55 1.47
CA ASP A 80 -43.90 -17.59 1.76
C ASP A 80 -44.70 -18.10 0.57
N GLU A 81 -44.37 -17.67 -0.66
CA GLU A 81 -45.00 -18.16 -1.90
C GLU A 81 -44.74 -19.66 -2.13
N ILE A 82 -43.54 -20.16 -1.80
CA ILE A 82 -43.21 -21.60 -1.85
C ILE A 82 -43.99 -22.37 -0.78
N ALA A 83 -44.09 -21.83 0.43
CA ALA A 83 -44.84 -22.45 1.52
C ALA A 83 -46.34 -22.50 1.21
N GLU A 84 -46.90 -21.43 0.66
CA GLU A 84 -48.29 -21.38 0.18
C GLU A 84 -48.52 -22.40 -0.94
N ALA A 85 -47.66 -22.45 -1.95
CA ALA A 85 -47.74 -23.43 -3.03
C ALA A 85 -47.66 -24.87 -2.51
N THR A 86 -46.78 -25.13 -1.54
CA THR A 86 -46.65 -26.45 -0.89
C THR A 86 -47.89 -26.80 -0.06
N ARG A 87 -48.53 -25.81 0.58
CA ARG A 87 -49.76 -26.02 1.35
C ARG A 87 -50.96 -26.33 0.45
N THR A 88 -51.21 -25.48 -0.55
CA THR A 88 -52.27 -25.71 -1.57
C THR A 88 -52.07 -27.07 -2.23
N PHE A 89 -50.82 -27.50 -2.37
CA PHE A 89 -50.52 -28.80 -2.91
C PHE A 89 -50.91 -29.98 -2.03
N ILE A 90 -50.58 -29.92 -0.73
CA ILE A 90 -50.96 -30.97 0.23
C ILE A 90 -52.49 -31.10 0.24
N GLU A 91 -53.19 -29.97 0.23
CA GLU A 91 -54.66 -29.90 0.13
C GLU A 91 -55.16 -30.62 -1.14
N ILE A 92 -54.64 -30.29 -2.33
CA ILE A 92 -54.99 -30.97 -3.60
C ILE A 92 -54.71 -32.48 -3.56
N THR A 93 -53.59 -32.89 -2.99
CA THR A 93 -53.19 -34.31 -2.95
C THR A 93 -54.09 -35.12 -2.04
N GLU A 94 -54.38 -34.58 -0.85
CA GLU A 94 -55.33 -35.16 0.10
C GLU A 94 -56.73 -35.23 -0.52
N GLU A 95 -57.17 -34.18 -1.22
CA GLU A 95 -58.41 -34.19 -1.98
C GLU A 95 -58.43 -35.28 -3.05
N LEU A 96 -57.39 -35.42 -3.87
CA LEU A 96 -57.32 -36.46 -4.89
C LEU A 96 -57.37 -37.86 -4.30
N GLU A 97 -56.71 -38.10 -3.15
CA GLU A 97 -56.76 -39.38 -2.44
C GLU A 97 -58.16 -39.67 -1.86
N LEU A 98 -58.74 -38.69 -1.15
CA LEU A 98 -60.11 -38.76 -0.62
C LEU A 98 -61.13 -38.98 -1.73
N LEU A 99 -60.96 -38.29 -2.84
CA LEU A 99 -61.84 -38.35 -3.99
C LEU A 99 -61.71 -39.70 -4.69
N SER A 100 -60.50 -40.21 -4.89
CA SER A 100 -60.28 -41.59 -5.34
C SER A 100 -60.99 -42.59 -4.42
N TYR A 101 -60.82 -42.47 -3.09
CA TYR A 101 -61.43 -43.38 -2.12
C TYR A 101 -62.96 -43.33 -2.12
N ASN A 102 -63.53 -42.12 -2.07
CA ASN A 102 -64.97 -41.90 -2.11
C ASN A 102 -65.58 -42.40 -3.42
N THR A 103 -64.88 -42.22 -4.53
CA THR A 103 -65.31 -42.72 -5.84
C THR A 103 -65.26 -44.25 -5.87
N ILE A 104 -64.23 -44.90 -5.33
CA ILE A 104 -64.17 -46.37 -5.21
C ILE A 104 -65.34 -46.90 -4.37
N CYS A 105 -65.57 -46.32 -3.18
CA CYS A 105 -66.64 -46.75 -2.28
C CYS A 105 -68.03 -46.61 -2.91
N ARG A 106 -68.30 -45.47 -3.57
CA ARG A 106 -69.59 -45.23 -4.24
C ARG A 106 -69.77 -46.11 -5.49
N THR A 107 -68.70 -46.38 -6.23
CA THR A 107 -68.78 -47.20 -7.45
C THR A 107 -68.89 -48.69 -7.16
N MET A 108 -68.26 -49.18 -6.07
CA MET A 108 -68.47 -50.55 -5.60
C MET A 108 -69.92 -50.80 -5.18
N ALA A 109 -70.61 -49.81 -4.61
CA ALA A 109 -72.03 -49.90 -4.29
C ALA A 109 -72.94 -50.05 -5.52
N LEU A 110 -72.45 -49.72 -6.72
CA LEU A 110 -73.17 -49.80 -8.00
C LEU A 110 -72.92 -51.13 -8.75
N GLY A 111 -72.08 -52.03 -8.23
CA GLY A 111 -71.80 -53.35 -8.84
C GLY A 111 -71.18 -53.25 -10.25
N GLU A 112 -71.64 -54.08 -11.20
CA GLU A 112 -71.12 -54.09 -12.58
C GLU A 112 -71.25 -52.74 -13.30
N LYS A 113 -72.22 -51.90 -12.92
CA LYS A 113 -72.42 -50.57 -13.52
C LYS A 113 -71.33 -49.57 -13.12
N GLY A 114 -70.61 -49.81 -12.03
CA GLY A 114 -69.56 -48.92 -11.51
C GLY A 114 -68.13 -49.27 -11.94
N ALA A 115 -67.91 -50.39 -12.62
CA ALA A 115 -66.58 -50.94 -12.89
C ALA A 115 -65.66 -50.00 -13.70
N SER A 116 -66.22 -49.27 -14.67
CA SER A 116 -65.52 -48.25 -15.46
C SER A 116 -65.04 -47.08 -14.59
N ILE A 117 -65.86 -46.61 -13.66
CA ILE A 117 -65.50 -45.52 -12.74
C ILE A 117 -64.52 -46.00 -11.67
N THR A 118 -64.61 -47.25 -11.21
CA THR A 118 -63.60 -47.84 -10.30
C THR A 118 -62.21 -47.88 -10.96
N HIS A 119 -62.12 -48.15 -12.27
CA HIS A 119 -60.84 -48.07 -13.00
C HIS A 119 -60.31 -46.63 -13.02
N ILE A 120 -61.18 -45.64 -13.28
CA ILE A 120 -60.80 -44.22 -13.26
C ILE A 120 -60.29 -43.81 -11.87
N SER A 121 -60.90 -44.28 -10.77
CA SER A 121 -60.40 -43.98 -9.42
C SER A 121 -59.02 -44.56 -9.14
N LYS A 122 -58.70 -45.76 -9.63
CA LYS A 122 -57.35 -46.34 -9.51
C LYS A 122 -56.31 -45.50 -10.26
N GLU A 123 -56.66 -45.00 -11.43
CA GLU A 123 -55.81 -44.07 -12.17
C GLU A 123 -55.64 -42.77 -11.39
N ILE A 124 -56.70 -42.15 -10.87
CA ILE A 124 -56.62 -40.94 -10.02
C ILE A 124 -55.66 -41.16 -8.83
N LYS A 125 -55.73 -42.31 -8.18
CA LYS A 125 -54.82 -42.64 -7.07
C LYS A 125 -53.35 -42.67 -7.52
N LYS A 126 -53.07 -43.31 -8.66
CA LYS A 126 -51.70 -43.37 -9.23
C LYS A 126 -51.20 -41.98 -9.64
N TYR A 127 -52.09 -41.15 -10.20
CA TYR A 127 -51.80 -39.75 -10.49
C TYR A 127 -51.45 -38.98 -9.21
N SER A 128 -52.26 -39.10 -8.16
CA SER A 128 -52.01 -38.44 -6.87
C SER A 128 -50.62 -38.79 -6.30
N THR A 129 -50.23 -40.08 -6.32
CA THR A 129 -48.88 -40.49 -5.89
C THR A 129 -47.78 -39.87 -6.74
N THR A 130 -47.92 -39.90 -8.07
CA THR A 130 -46.93 -39.32 -8.99
C THR A 130 -46.78 -37.80 -8.78
N VAL A 131 -47.90 -37.13 -8.58
CA VAL A 131 -47.98 -35.69 -8.34
C VAL A 131 -47.33 -35.32 -7.00
N LYS A 132 -47.52 -36.13 -5.96
CA LYS A 132 -46.86 -36.02 -4.65
C LYS A 132 -45.34 -36.10 -4.75
N ASP A 133 -44.82 -37.11 -5.44
CA ASP A 133 -43.37 -37.30 -5.59
C ASP A 133 -42.72 -36.12 -6.32
N LEU A 134 -43.36 -35.59 -7.37
CA LEU A 134 -42.83 -34.44 -8.13
C LEU A 134 -42.76 -33.17 -7.30
N LEU A 135 -43.73 -32.98 -6.42
CA LEU A 135 -43.82 -31.80 -5.58
C LEU A 135 -42.84 -31.83 -4.43
N GLU A 136 -42.56 -33.01 -3.86
CA GLU A 136 -41.47 -33.17 -2.91
C GLU A 136 -40.13 -32.78 -3.56
N VAL A 137 -39.90 -33.19 -4.81
CA VAL A 137 -38.72 -32.77 -5.59
C VAL A 137 -38.70 -31.27 -5.84
N ILE A 138 -39.81 -30.68 -6.29
CA ILE A 138 -39.91 -29.23 -6.56
C ILE A 138 -39.67 -28.41 -5.28
N SER A 139 -40.29 -28.79 -4.16
CA SER A 139 -40.14 -28.11 -2.87
C SER A 139 -38.70 -28.19 -2.33
N LYS A 140 -38.07 -29.37 -2.47
CA LYS A 140 -36.66 -29.56 -2.13
C LYS A 140 -35.76 -28.66 -2.98
N ASN A 141 -35.98 -28.61 -4.29
CA ASN A 141 -35.18 -27.78 -5.20
C ASN A 141 -35.35 -26.28 -4.88
N PHE A 142 -36.57 -25.82 -4.62
CA PHE A 142 -36.81 -24.43 -4.19
C PHE A 142 -36.12 -24.09 -2.87
N SER A 143 -36.13 -25.02 -1.91
CA SER A 143 -35.42 -24.85 -0.63
C SER A 143 -33.91 -24.79 -0.82
N GLU A 144 -33.36 -25.60 -1.72
CA GLU A 144 -31.94 -25.56 -2.08
C GLU A 144 -31.57 -24.23 -2.73
N MET A 145 -32.36 -23.75 -3.69
CA MET A 145 -32.16 -22.43 -4.32
C MET A 145 -32.19 -21.31 -3.28
N PHE A 146 -33.20 -21.31 -2.40
CA PHE A 146 -33.29 -20.35 -1.30
C PHE A 146 -32.05 -20.37 -0.42
N SER A 147 -31.55 -21.54 -0.03
CA SER A 147 -30.34 -21.66 0.79
C SER A 147 -29.09 -21.10 0.08
N LYS A 148 -28.96 -21.31 -1.24
CA LYS A 148 -27.82 -20.79 -2.02
C LYS A 148 -27.87 -19.26 -2.12
N PHE A 149 -29.03 -18.69 -2.45
CA PHE A 149 -29.21 -17.24 -2.48
C PHE A 149 -29.08 -16.60 -1.09
N LYS A 150 -29.54 -17.28 -0.05
CA LYS A 150 -29.34 -16.86 1.34
C LYS A 150 -27.86 -16.84 1.69
N HIS A 151 -27.12 -17.89 1.36
CA HIS A 151 -25.69 -17.93 1.60
C HIS A 151 -24.94 -16.81 0.86
N VAL A 152 -25.36 -16.48 -0.37
CA VAL A 152 -24.82 -15.33 -1.10
C VAL A 152 -25.12 -14.03 -0.34
N ALA A 153 -26.37 -13.79 0.05
CA ALA A 153 -26.76 -12.58 0.80
C ALA A 153 -26.05 -12.48 2.17
N ASP A 154 -26.04 -13.56 2.95
CA ASP A 154 -25.38 -13.63 4.26
C ASP A 154 -23.87 -13.38 4.11
N ASN A 155 -23.19 -14.02 3.15
CA ASN A 155 -21.76 -13.76 2.91
C ASN A 155 -21.47 -12.32 2.47
N LEU A 156 -22.39 -11.68 1.76
CA LEU A 156 -22.23 -10.28 1.33
C LEU A 156 -22.42 -9.31 2.52
N THR A 157 -23.30 -9.67 3.46
CA THR A 157 -23.62 -8.86 4.64
C THR A 157 -22.61 -9.07 5.78
N ASP A 158 -22.23 -10.32 6.05
CA ASP A 158 -21.39 -10.73 7.18
C ASP A 158 -19.89 -10.64 6.88
N ASN A 159 -19.43 -10.95 5.65
CA ASN A 159 -18.00 -10.89 5.33
C ASN A 159 -17.47 -9.47 5.11
N GLN A 160 -18.27 -8.42 5.34
CA GLN A 160 -17.79 -7.03 5.24
C GLN A 160 -16.94 -6.82 3.97
N LEU A 161 -17.41 -7.26 2.79
CA LEU A 161 -16.75 -6.96 1.51
C LEU A 161 -16.50 -5.44 1.30
N ILE A 162 -17.09 -4.61 2.17
CA ILE A 162 -17.24 -3.16 2.11
C ILE A 162 -16.69 -2.45 3.36
N SER A 163 -16.49 -3.10 4.51
CA SER A 163 -16.37 -2.36 5.78
C SER A 163 -14.97 -1.91 6.16
N ASP A 164 -13.92 -2.64 5.81
CA ASP A 164 -12.59 -2.20 6.20
C ASP A 164 -11.99 -1.31 5.12
N LYS A 165 -12.45 -0.05 5.13
CA LYS A 165 -11.68 1.11 4.66
C LYS A 165 -10.26 1.17 5.27
N GLY A 166 -9.93 0.29 6.22
CA GLY A 166 -8.59 0.08 6.77
C GLY A 166 -7.72 -0.94 6.02
N ASN A 167 -8.28 -1.94 5.31
CA ASN A 167 -7.48 -3.06 4.78
C ASN A 167 -6.77 -2.76 3.46
N LEU A 168 -7.17 -1.69 2.77
CA LEU A 168 -6.46 -1.20 1.59
C LEU A 168 -5.53 -0.04 1.93
N LYS A 169 -5.56 0.54 3.14
CA LYS A 169 -4.68 1.67 3.47
C LYS A 169 -3.24 1.20 3.50
N ILE A 170 -2.42 1.79 2.64
CA ILE A 170 -1.00 1.90 2.91
C ILE A 170 -0.92 2.74 4.19
N GLU A 171 -0.43 2.17 5.30
CA GLU A 171 -0.30 2.90 6.57
C GLU A 171 0.34 4.26 6.30
N ASN A 172 -0.22 5.33 6.91
CA ASN A 172 0.24 6.71 6.73
C ASN A 172 1.76 6.72 6.69
N ILE A 173 2.27 7.00 5.49
CA ILE A 173 3.68 7.05 5.22
C ILE A 173 4.15 8.29 5.98
N GLN A 174 4.96 8.09 7.03
CA GLN A 174 5.48 9.21 7.81
C GLN A 174 6.18 10.16 6.84
N GLU A 175 5.81 11.45 6.89
CA GLU A 175 6.53 12.47 6.14
C GLU A 175 8.02 12.37 6.47
N LEU A 176 8.84 12.28 5.42
CA LEU A 176 10.29 12.29 5.56
C LEU A 176 10.72 13.68 5.98
N THR A 177 10.97 13.86 7.27
CA THR A 177 11.55 15.09 7.82
C THR A 177 13.07 15.01 7.70
N VAL A 178 13.67 15.98 7.03
CA VAL A 178 15.14 16.14 6.98
C VAL A 178 15.59 16.90 8.22
N SER A 179 16.44 16.27 9.03
CA SER A 179 17.04 16.91 10.21
C SER A 179 18.49 17.37 9.97
N SER A 180 19.15 16.84 8.94
CA SER A 180 20.51 17.22 8.54
C SER A 180 20.55 18.57 7.79
N ASP A 181 21.05 19.61 8.46
CA ASP A 181 21.28 20.95 7.90
C ASP A 181 22.76 21.13 7.51
N VAL A 182 23.01 21.53 6.26
CA VAL A 182 24.37 21.75 5.74
C VAL A 182 24.95 23.11 6.15
N SER A 183 24.12 24.05 6.61
CA SER A 183 24.52 25.43 6.92
C SER A 183 25.67 25.49 7.92
N ALA A 184 25.63 24.68 8.98
CA ALA A 184 26.70 24.62 9.98
C ALA A 184 28.03 24.07 9.43
N LEU A 185 27.97 23.20 8.42
CA LEU A 185 29.17 22.70 7.73
C LEU A 185 29.75 23.77 6.79
N GLU A 186 28.90 24.50 6.08
CA GLU A 186 29.32 25.62 5.22
C GLU A 186 29.95 26.75 6.03
N GLU A 187 29.38 27.10 7.18
CA GLU A 187 29.96 28.07 8.12
C GLU A 187 31.33 27.61 8.64
N SER A 188 31.48 26.31 8.95
CA SER A 188 32.75 25.73 9.39
C SER A 188 33.83 25.83 8.31
N LEU A 189 33.45 25.75 7.03
CA LEU A 189 34.34 25.90 5.88
C LEU A 189 34.76 27.36 5.60
N GLN A 190 33.96 28.37 5.96
CA GLN A 190 34.29 29.78 5.68
C GLN A 190 35.48 30.31 6.50
N VAL A 191 35.74 29.74 7.67
CA VAL A 191 36.84 30.17 8.55
C VAL A 191 38.21 29.74 7.99
N TYR A 192 38.21 28.74 7.11
CA TYR A 192 39.38 28.18 6.43
C TYR A 192 40.29 29.23 5.76
N GLU A 193 39.70 30.13 4.99
CA GLU A 193 40.43 31.14 4.20
C GLU A 193 41.18 32.13 5.11
N THR A 194 40.65 32.36 6.31
CA THR A 194 41.29 33.24 7.30
C THR A 194 42.57 32.61 7.84
N PHE A 195 42.57 31.31 8.13
CA PHE A 195 43.77 30.62 8.62
C PHE A 195 44.84 30.48 7.54
N VAL A 196 44.46 30.18 6.29
CA VAL A 196 45.41 30.12 5.17
C VAL A 196 46.13 31.46 4.99
N SER A 197 45.38 32.57 4.99
CA SER A 197 45.94 33.93 4.87
C SER A 197 46.88 34.27 6.03
N ASP A 198 46.50 33.94 7.27
CA ASP A 198 47.35 34.20 8.43
C ASP A 198 48.67 33.42 8.39
N ILE A 199 48.66 32.14 7.97
CA ILE A 199 49.87 31.31 7.85
C ILE A 199 50.74 31.79 6.68
N GLU A 200 50.15 32.21 5.56
CA GLU A 200 50.87 32.79 4.43
C GLU A 200 51.59 34.09 4.83
N ASN A 201 50.91 34.97 5.56
CA ASN A 201 51.48 36.22 6.07
C ASN A 201 52.69 35.96 6.98
N ILE A 202 52.57 34.98 7.89
CA ILE A 202 53.68 34.56 8.75
C ILE A 202 54.83 34.03 7.89
N ASN A 203 54.56 33.11 6.96
CA ASN A 203 55.59 32.50 6.10
C ASN A 203 56.36 33.55 5.29
N ASN A 204 55.66 34.54 4.72
CA ASN A 204 56.25 35.63 3.96
C ASN A 204 57.09 36.56 4.87
N ALA A 205 56.62 36.85 6.08
CA ALA A 205 57.32 37.72 7.02
C ALA A 205 58.64 37.11 7.53
N VAL A 206 58.67 35.79 7.79
CA VAL A 206 59.85 35.09 8.31
C VAL A 206 60.87 34.69 7.24
N SER A 207 60.67 35.13 6.00
CA SER A 207 61.56 34.85 4.86
C SER A 207 62.74 35.85 4.75
N VAL A 208 62.65 37.00 5.43
CA VAL A 208 63.64 38.08 5.41
C VAL A 208 64.64 37.89 6.56
N THR A 209 65.92 37.73 6.23
CA THR A 209 66.99 37.48 7.24
C THR A 209 68.21 38.39 7.09
N ASP A 210 68.23 39.24 6.06
CA ASP A 210 69.34 40.13 5.77
C ASP A 210 69.15 41.49 6.46
N PHE A 211 70.21 42.06 7.01
CA PHE A 211 70.24 43.38 7.62
C PHE A 211 71.56 44.09 7.32
N SER A 212 71.50 45.42 7.19
CA SER A 212 72.67 46.26 6.87
C SER A 212 73.09 47.16 8.03
N ASN A 213 72.23 47.34 9.03
CA ASN A 213 72.46 48.22 10.18
C ASN A 213 71.70 47.71 11.44
N PRO A 214 72.02 48.25 12.64
CA PRO A 214 71.37 47.82 13.89
C PRO A 214 69.85 48.04 13.92
N TYR A 215 69.33 49.08 13.26
CA TYR A 215 67.89 49.34 13.14
C TYR A 215 67.17 48.25 12.33
N GLU A 216 67.70 47.88 11.15
CA GLU A 216 67.17 46.79 10.31
C GLU A 216 67.25 45.44 11.03
N ALA A 217 68.33 45.18 11.77
CA ALA A 217 68.45 43.98 12.60
C ALA A 217 67.35 43.94 13.69
N GLY A 218 67.06 45.09 14.30
CA GLY A 218 65.94 45.27 15.23
C GLY A 218 64.59 44.99 14.58
N GLN A 219 64.36 45.49 13.37
CA GLN A 219 63.12 45.24 12.62
C GLN A 219 62.91 43.75 12.32
N VAL A 220 63.94 43.06 11.80
CA VAL A 220 63.88 41.62 11.53
C VAL A 220 63.61 40.84 12.83
N PHE A 221 64.28 41.21 13.94
CA PHE A 221 64.04 40.62 15.25
C PHE A 221 62.59 40.77 15.71
N GLY A 222 62.04 41.99 15.64
CA GLY A 222 60.65 42.28 16.01
C GLY A 222 59.63 41.56 15.12
N ILE A 223 59.93 41.39 13.82
CA ILE A 223 59.10 40.59 12.90
C ILE A 223 59.04 39.12 13.35
N TYR A 224 60.17 38.52 13.72
CA TYR A 224 60.18 37.13 14.23
C TYR A 224 59.41 36.99 15.54
N GLU A 225 59.58 37.89 16.52
CA GLU A 225 58.82 37.85 17.77
C GLU A 225 57.31 37.94 17.56
N LYS A 226 56.87 38.89 16.71
CA LYS A 226 55.46 39.06 16.38
C LYS A 226 54.92 37.87 15.57
N SER A 227 55.73 37.30 14.65
CA SER A 227 55.37 36.13 13.85
C SER A 227 55.21 34.87 14.68
N MET A 228 56.11 34.62 15.64
CA MET A 228 55.99 33.49 16.56
C MET A 228 54.75 33.63 17.46
N SER A 229 54.51 34.82 18.02
CA SER A 229 53.32 35.08 18.83
C SER A 229 52.01 34.90 18.05
N LYS A 230 51.97 35.37 16.80
CA LYS A 230 50.82 35.18 15.90
C LYS A 230 50.68 33.72 15.46
N MET A 231 51.78 33.00 15.24
CA MET A 231 51.76 31.57 14.90
C MET A 231 51.19 30.73 16.05
N ASP A 232 51.57 31.02 17.29
CA ASP A 232 50.98 30.35 18.46
C ASP A 232 49.47 30.63 18.56
N GLN A 233 49.04 31.88 18.34
CA GLN A 233 47.61 32.23 18.28
C GLN A 233 46.88 31.46 17.18
N VAL A 234 47.43 31.44 15.97
CA VAL A 234 46.86 30.71 14.82
C VAL A 234 46.77 29.22 15.13
N LYS A 235 47.82 28.62 15.69
CA LYS A 235 47.82 27.21 16.10
C LYS A 235 46.69 26.91 17.07
N TYR A 236 46.59 27.63 18.19
CA TYR A 236 45.57 27.33 19.20
C TYR A 236 44.15 27.61 18.66
N SER A 237 43.94 28.70 17.93
CA SER A 237 42.64 29.00 17.32
C SER A 237 42.24 27.99 16.25
N LEU A 238 43.19 27.51 15.44
CA LEU A 238 42.93 26.48 14.43
C LEU A 238 42.64 25.12 15.09
N MET A 239 43.35 24.77 16.17
CA MET A 239 43.05 23.55 16.94
C MET A 239 41.65 23.58 17.55
N ASP A 240 41.25 24.68 18.19
CA ASP A 240 39.89 24.85 18.73
C ASP A 240 38.83 24.79 17.62
N HIS A 241 39.10 25.41 16.46
CA HIS A 241 38.19 25.38 15.32
C HIS A 241 38.04 23.98 14.73
N LEU A 242 39.14 23.23 14.60
CA LEU A 242 39.12 21.85 14.10
C LEU A 242 38.34 20.93 15.04
N GLU A 243 38.45 21.10 16.36
CA GLU A 243 37.67 20.32 17.32
C GLU A 243 36.17 20.67 17.26
N SER A 244 35.85 21.96 17.17
CA SER A 244 34.47 22.43 16.94
C SER A 244 33.90 21.86 15.64
N MET A 245 34.67 21.92 14.55
CA MET A 245 34.31 21.39 13.24
C MET A 245 34.05 19.88 13.29
N LYS A 246 34.91 19.11 13.99
CA LYS A 246 34.68 17.68 14.22
C LYS A 246 33.35 17.41 14.93
N SER A 247 33.02 18.20 15.96
CA SER A 247 31.73 18.09 16.65
C SER A 247 30.56 18.34 15.70
N VAL A 248 30.62 19.42 14.91
CA VAL A 248 29.58 19.76 13.92
C VAL A 248 29.43 18.67 12.87
N VAL A 249 30.54 18.16 12.31
CA VAL A 249 30.53 17.05 11.36
C VAL A 249 29.92 15.80 11.98
N ASN A 250 30.31 15.44 13.20
CA ASN A 250 29.76 14.27 13.89
C ASN A 250 28.24 14.38 14.12
N ASP A 251 27.76 15.54 14.56
CA ASP A 251 26.33 15.78 14.76
C ASP A 251 25.56 15.76 13.44
N PHE A 252 26.11 16.34 12.38
CA PHE A 252 25.56 16.23 11.03
C PHE A 252 25.49 14.78 10.55
N LEU A 253 26.58 14.01 10.67
CA LEU A 253 26.62 12.62 10.20
C LEU A 253 25.62 11.74 10.97
N LYS A 254 25.40 11.99 12.27
CA LYS A 254 24.36 11.32 13.06
C LYS A 254 22.96 11.68 12.59
N ALA A 255 22.68 12.97 12.38
CA ALA A 255 21.39 13.43 11.86
C ALA A 255 21.13 12.84 10.48
N PHE A 256 22.11 12.87 9.59
CA PHE A 256 22.02 12.30 8.25
C PHE A 256 21.82 10.78 8.28
N SER A 257 22.54 10.05 9.15
CA SER A 257 22.30 8.62 9.34
C SER A 257 20.89 8.31 9.85
N SER A 258 20.34 9.15 10.72
CA SER A 258 18.96 9.04 11.19
C SER A 258 17.97 9.26 10.05
N ASP A 259 18.17 10.32 9.27
CA ASP A 259 17.36 10.64 8.09
C ASP A 259 17.33 9.46 7.08
N LEU A 260 18.47 8.79 6.88
CA LEU A 260 18.57 7.57 6.04
C LEU A 260 17.80 6.39 6.62
N GLN A 261 17.89 6.17 7.94
CA GLN A 261 17.17 5.09 8.61
C GLN A 261 15.65 5.33 8.56
N HIS A 262 15.20 6.58 8.69
CA HIS A 262 13.80 6.95 8.50
C HIS A 262 13.35 6.67 7.07
N THR A 263 14.15 7.04 6.06
CA THR A 263 13.87 6.76 4.64
C THR A 263 13.75 5.26 4.35
N ALA A 264 14.68 4.45 4.86
CA ALA A 264 14.63 3.00 4.73
C ALA A 264 13.41 2.38 5.44
N SER A 265 13.03 2.92 6.60
CA SER A 265 11.86 2.45 7.35
C SER A 265 10.56 2.77 6.62
N ALA A 266 10.44 4.00 6.09
CA ALA A 266 9.30 4.42 5.29
C ALA A 266 9.18 3.60 3.99
N THR A 267 10.30 3.30 3.33
CA THR A 267 10.36 2.44 2.14
C THR A 267 9.90 1.00 2.43
N ASN A 268 10.26 0.46 3.60
CA ASN A 268 9.77 -0.85 4.02
C ASN A 268 8.28 -0.86 4.37
N ALA A 269 7.77 0.22 4.97
CA ALA A 269 6.33 0.38 5.23
C ALA A 269 5.53 0.43 3.92
N LEU A 270 6.05 1.16 2.91
CA LEU A 270 5.50 1.20 1.55
C LEU A 270 5.39 -0.19 0.92
N HIS A 271 6.47 -0.98 0.95
CA HIS A 271 6.45 -2.36 0.46
C HIS A 271 5.35 -3.21 1.11
N LYS A 272 5.21 -3.14 2.45
CA LYS A 272 4.20 -3.88 3.20
C LYS A 272 2.78 -3.40 2.90
N GLY A 273 2.59 -2.10 2.75
CA GLY A 273 1.30 -1.50 2.41
C GLY A 273 0.80 -1.95 1.04
N ILE A 274 1.68 -1.93 0.03
CA ILE A 274 1.35 -2.38 -1.34
C ILE A 274 1.06 -3.88 -1.37
N ALA A 275 1.86 -4.70 -0.68
CA ALA A 275 1.61 -6.13 -0.58
C ALA A 275 0.25 -6.42 0.07
N SER A 276 -0.05 -5.76 1.19
CA SER A 276 -1.34 -5.89 1.87
C SER A 276 -2.52 -5.46 0.98
N ALA A 277 -2.37 -4.36 0.24
CA ALA A 277 -3.40 -3.89 -0.68
C ALA A 277 -3.63 -4.88 -1.85
N SER A 278 -2.55 -5.48 -2.36
CA SER A 278 -2.62 -6.54 -3.38
C SER A 278 -3.36 -7.77 -2.85
N ASP A 279 -3.02 -8.23 -1.65
CA ASP A 279 -3.66 -9.40 -1.02
C ASP A 279 -5.16 -9.14 -0.76
N ALA A 280 -5.51 -7.94 -0.29
CA ALA A 280 -6.90 -7.54 -0.10
C ALA A 280 -7.69 -7.55 -1.42
N SER A 281 -7.12 -7.02 -2.50
CA SER A 281 -7.73 -7.02 -3.84
C SER A 281 -7.92 -8.44 -4.39
N GLN A 282 -6.97 -9.33 -4.13
CA GLN A 282 -7.05 -10.74 -4.55
C GLN A 282 -8.12 -11.51 -3.75
N ASN A 283 -8.21 -11.26 -2.45
CA ASN A 283 -9.25 -11.82 -1.59
C ASN A 283 -10.65 -11.37 -2.04
N LEU A 284 -10.81 -10.08 -2.37
CA LEU A 284 -12.05 -9.52 -2.90
C LEU A 284 -12.48 -10.22 -4.21
N LYS A 285 -11.54 -10.41 -5.13
CA LYS A 285 -11.79 -11.16 -6.38
C LYS A 285 -12.19 -12.60 -6.12
N SER A 286 -11.46 -13.30 -5.25
CA SER A 286 -11.77 -14.68 -4.89
C SER A 286 -13.19 -14.82 -4.32
N ASN A 287 -13.59 -13.90 -3.44
CA ASN A 287 -14.93 -13.90 -2.86
C ASN A 287 -16.02 -13.68 -3.92
N ILE A 288 -15.85 -12.71 -4.82
CA ILE A 288 -16.81 -12.47 -5.90
C ILE A 288 -16.91 -13.66 -6.87
N THR A 289 -15.78 -14.28 -7.23
CA THR A 289 -15.79 -15.48 -8.07
C THR A 289 -16.48 -16.66 -7.36
N ALA A 290 -16.27 -16.84 -6.05
CA ALA A 290 -16.96 -17.87 -5.28
C ALA A 290 -18.49 -17.65 -5.22
N LEU A 291 -18.93 -16.40 -5.00
CA LEU A 291 -20.34 -16.03 -5.01
C LEU A 291 -20.98 -16.24 -6.38
N LYS A 292 -20.28 -15.87 -7.45
CA LYS A 292 -20.68 -16.16 -8.83
C LYS A 292 -20.85 -17.65 -9.08
N GLY A 293 -19.93 -18.47 -8.59
CA GLY A 293 -20.02 -19.93 -8.66
C GLY A 293 -21.30 -20.46 -8.00
N SER A 294 -21.59 -19.99 -6.78
CA SER A 294 -22.80 -20.37 -6.04
C SER A 294 -24.09 -20.03 -6.80
N VAL A 295 -24.14 -18.85 -7.45
CA VAL A 295 -25.28 -18.46 -8.30
C VAL A 295 -25.36 -19.29 -9.58
N GLU A 296 -24.24 -19.57 -10.25
CA GLU A 296 -24.25 -20.37 -11.48
C GLU A 296 -24.74 -21.80 -11.23
N GLU A 297 -24.41 -22.40 -10.08
CA GLU A 297 -24.92 -23.72 -9.69
C GLU A 297 -26.45 -23.77 -9.54
N THR A 298 -27.12 -22.63 -9.32
CA THR A 298 -28.60 -22.59 -9.27
C THR A 298 -29.24 -22.85 -10.63
N ARG A 299 -28.49 -22.68 -11.74
CA ARG A 299 -28.98 -22.90 -13.10
C ARG A 299 -29.46 -24.33 -13.31
N ASP A 300 -28.67 -25.31 -12.89
CA ASP A 300 -28.99 -26.72 -13.10
C ASP A 300 -30.18 -27.16 -12.22
N VAL A 301 -30.30 -26.58 -11.02
CA VAL A 301 -31.45 -26.77 -10.12
C VAL A 301 -32.72 -26.14 -10.71
N LEU A 302 -32.64 -24.94 -11.29
CA LEU A 302 -33.75 -24.30 -11.99
C LEU A 302 -34.22 -25.12 -13.19
N HIS A 303 -33.28 -25.60 -14.00
CA HIS A 303 -33.58 -26.43 -15.17
C HIS A 303 -34.30 -27.73 -14.77
N SER A 304 -33.80 -28.42 -13.74
CA SER A 304 -34.43 -29.62 -13.18
C SER A 304 -35.84 -29.33 -12.64
N THR A 305 -36.01 -28.23 -11.90
CA THR A 305 -37.31 -27.81 -11.34
C THR A 305 -38.33 -27.51 -12.42
N ARG A 306 -37.93 -26.80 -13.48
CA ARG A 306 -38.77 -26.55 -14.66
C ARG A 306 -39.21 -27.84 -15.33
N GLY A 307 -38.32 -28.81 -15.48
CA GLY A 307 -38.64 -30.13 -16.01
C GLY A 307 -39.68 -30.89 -15.17
N SER A 308 -39.59 -30.79 -13.84
CA SER A 308 -40.59 -31.37 -12.94
C SER A 308 -41.96 -30.69 -13.05
N ILE A 309 -42.00 -29.36 -13.21
CA ILE A 309 -43.24 -28.60 -13.43
C ILE A 309 -43.85 -28.93 -14.81
N ASP A 310 -43.03 -29.08 -15.86
CA ASP A 310 -43.47 -29.54 -17.18
C ASP A 310 -44.13 -30.92 -17.11
N PHE A 311 -43.55 -31.82 -16.32
CA PHE A 311 -44.13 -33.14 -16.11
C PHE A 311 -45.43 -33.06 -15.30
N LEU A 312 -45.49 -32.24 -14.24
CA LEU A 312 -46.72 -31.97 -13.49
C LEU A 312 -47.83 -31.41 -14.39
N SER A 313 -47.51 -30.50 -15.33
CA SER A 313 -48.44 -29.96 -16.31
C SER A 313 -49.01 -31.05 -17.24
N LYS A 314 -48.19 -32.02 -17.65
CA LYS A 314 -48.65 -33.19 -18.41
C LYS A 314 -49.57 -34.08 -17.57
N GLN A 315 -49.27 -34.27 -16.28
CA GLN A 315 -50.14 -35.00 -15.36
C GLN A 315 -51.49 -34.29 -15.18
N SER A 316 -51.50 -32.97 -15.00
CA SER A 316 -52.74 -32.17 -14.89
C SER A 316 -53.62 -32.30 -16.13
N LYS A 317 -53.06 -32.22 -17.34
CA LYS A 317 -53.81 -32.46 -18.59
C LYS A 317 -54.44 -33.85 -18.63
N THR A 318 -53.77 -34.85 -18.10
CA THR A 318 -54.32 -36.20 -18.06
C THR A 318 -55.41 -36.33 -17.00
N PHE A 319 -55.24 -35.71 -15.83
CA PHE A 319 -56.28 -35.63 -14.81
C PHE A 319 -57.54 -34.95 -15.36
N ARG A 320 -57.41 -33.83 -16.08
CA ARG A 320 -58.54 -33.18 -16.78
C ARG A 320 -59.29 -34.13 -17.70
N ASN A 321 -58.57 -34.95 -18.49
CA ASN A 321 -59.20 -35.96 -19.33
C ASN A 321 -59.97 -36.99 -18.50
N LEU A 322 -59.44 -37.42 -17.35
CA LEU A 322 -60.13 -38.31 -16.42
C LEU A 322 -61.39 -37.65 -15.83
N VAL A 323 -61.34 -36.36 -15.49
CA VAL A 323 -62.53 -35.59 -15.04
C VAL A 323 -63.62 -35.63 -16.11
N VAL A 324 -63.27 -35.34 -17.37
CA VAL A 324 -64.22 -35.33 -18.50
C VAL A 324 -64.81 -36.72 -18.75
N ILE A 325 -64.00 -37.77 -18.76
CA ILE A 325 -64.48 -39.15 -18.95
C ILE A 325 -65.41 -39.55 -17.80
N THR A 326 -65.05 -39.21 -16.57
CA THR A 326 -65.88 -39.47 -15.39
C THR A 326 -67.22 -38.74 -15.50
N ALA A 327 -67.22 -37.47 -15.90
CA ALA A 327 -68.45 -36.69 -16.10
C ALA A 327 -69.41 -37.35 -17.11
N VAL A 328 -68.88 -37.85 -18.23
CA VAL A 328 -69.66 -38.55 -19.25
C VAL A 328 -70.23 -39.86 -18.72
N GLU A 329 -69.42 -40.66 -18.01
CA GLU A 329 -69.86 -41.95 -17.48
C GLU A 329 -70.88 -41.77 -16.34
N VAL A 330 -70.71 -40.77 -15.50
CA VAL A 330 -71.67 -40.39 -14.45
C VAL A 330 -73.00 -39.94 -15.05
N ALA A 331 -72.97 -39.14 -16.13
CA ALA A 331 -74.19 -38.75 -16.86
C ALA A 331 -74.92 -39.97 -17.45
N ARG A 332 -74.17 -40.97 -17.93
CA ARG A 332 -74.73 -42.24 -18.44
C ARG A 332 -75.36 -43.10 -17.34
N ILE A 333 -74.72 -43.19 -16.17
CA ILE A 333 -75.25 -43.95 -15.02
C ILE A 333 -76.45 -43.22 -14.39
N ASN A 334 -76.51 -41.89 -14.52
CA ASN A 334 -77.56 -41.00 -14.02
C ASN A 334 -77.77 -41.11 -12.50
N ASP A 335 -76.68 -41.15 -11.74
CA ASP A 335 -76.68 -41.17 -10.28
C ASP A 335 -76.25 -39.79 -9.72
N ASP A 336 -77.12 -39.17 -8.92
CA ASP A 336 -76.88 -37.83 -8.36
C ASP A 336 -75.73 -37.80 -7.35
N SER A 337 -75.44 -38.92 -6.67
CA SER A 337 -74.30 -39.00 -5.74
C SER A 337 -72.96 -39.00 -6.48
N LEU A 338 -72.91 -39.46 -7.73
CA LEU A 338 -71.69 -39.40 -8.53
C LEU A 338 -71.50 -38.02 -9.18
N ARG A 339 -72.56 -37.23 -9.36
CA ARG A 339 -72.45 -35.85 -9.86
C ARG A 339 -71.66 -34.95 -8.90
N SER A 340 -71.81 -35.15 -7.58
CA SER A 340 -71.02 -34.40 -6.59
C SER A 340 -69.52 -34.72 -6.69
N VAL A 341 -69.16 -35.95 -7.05
CA VAL A 341 -67.76 -36.37 -7.24
C VAL A 341 -67.14 -35.64 -8.43
N VAL A 342 -67.86 -35.56 -9.55
CA VAL A 342 -67.40 -34.85 -10.76
C VAL A 342 -67.20 -33.36 -10.47
N ALA A 343 -68.09 -32.74 -9.66
CA ALA A 343 -67.94 -31.35 -9.24
C ALA A 343 -66.63 -31.15 -8.46
N SER A 344 -66.37 -31.98 -7.45
CA SER A 344 -65.11 -31.93 -6.68
C SER A 344 -63.88 -32.18 -7.57
N MET A 345 -63.94 -33.12 -8.52
CA MET A 345 -62.83 -33.36 -9.47
C MET A 345 -62.53 -32.15 -10.34
N THR A 346 -63.57 -31.41 -10.74
CA THR A 346 -63.42 -30.20 -11.55
C THR A 346 -62.80 -29.07 -10.74
N GLU A 347 -63.15 -28.96 -9.47
CA GLU A 347 -62.57 -27.96 -8.55
C GLU A 347 -61.09 -28.25 -8.30
N THR A 348 -60.73 -29.49 -7.94
CA THR A 348 -59.34 -29.92 -7.76
C THR A 348 -58.50 -29.75 -9.04
N GLU A 349 -59.07 -29.96 -10.23
CA GLU A 349 -58.37 -29.72 -11.52
C GLU A 349 -58.04 -28.24 -11.72
N LYS A 350 -58.98 -27.37 -11.37
CA LYS A 350 -58.80 -25.92 -11.48
C LYS A 350 -57.73 -25.42 -10.51
N GLU A 351 -57.74 -25.91 -9.28
CA GLU A 351 -56.73 -25.58 -8.28
C GLU A 351 -55.33 -26.08 -8.69
N LEU A 352 -55.22 -27.30 -9.22
CA LEU A 352 -53.96 -27.84 -9.73
C LEU A 352 -53.39 -27.00 -10.88
N ASN A 353 -54.22 -26.55 -11.82
CA ASN A 353 -53.77 -25.66 -12.89
C ASN A 353 -53.31 -24.30 -12.35
N GLY A 354 -54.04 -23.71 -11.39
CA GLY A 354 -53.64 -22.47 -10.74
C GLY A 354 -52.29 -22.60 -10.01
N LEU A 355 -52.04 -23.74 -9.37
CA LEU A 355 -50.75 -24.05 -8.74
C LEU A 355 -49.62 -24.16 -9.78
N ILE A 356 -49.84 -24.85 -10.90
CA ILE A 356 -48.85 -24.97 -11.97
C ILE A 356 -48.46 -23.60 -12.53
N GLU A 357 -49.44 -22.70 -12.74
CA GLU A 357 -49.18 -21.33 -13.20
C GLU A 357 -48.33 -20.55 -12.18
N LYS A 358 -48.64 -20.64 -10.88
CA LYS A 358 -47.82 -20.05 -9.81
C LYS A 358 -46.38 -20.59 -9.81
N LEU A 359 -46.21 -21.90 -9.97
CA LEU A 359 -44.89 -22.53 -9.98
C LEU A 359 -44.03 -22.06 -11.18
N TYR A 360 -44.62 -21.92 -12.37
CA TYR A 360 -43.91 -21.33 -13.52
C TYR A 360 -43.53 -19.87 -13.28
N SER A 361 -44.43 -19.07 -12.70
CA SER A 361 -44.14 -17.69 -12.33
C SER A 361 -42.95 -17.62 -11.38
N ASN A 362 -42.90 -18.49 -10.37
CA ASN A 362 -41.81 -18.54 -9.41
C ASN A 362 -40.49 -18.90 -10.10
N VAL A 363 -40.45 -19.93 -10.96
CA VAL A 363 -39.24 -20.28 -11.72
C VAL A 363 -38.75 -19.08 -12.55
N SER A 364 -39.65 -18.35 -13.21
CA SER A 364 -39.27 -17.16 -13.98
C SER A 364 -38.67 -16.05 -13.12
N ILE A 365 -39.17 -15.86 -11.89
CA ILE A 365 -38.62 -14.89 -10.93
C ILE A 365 -37.18 -15.29 -10.54
N TRP A 366 -36.96 -16.58 -10.23
CA TRP A 366 -35.63 -17.07 -9.89
C TRP A 366 -34.65 -17.04 -11.08
N GLU A 367 -35.11 -17.33 -12.31
CA GLU A 367 -34.30 -17.19 -13.53
C GLU A 367 -33.85 -15.74 -13.71
N SER A 368 -34.78 -14.77 -13.58
CA SER A 368 -34.46 -13.34 -13.65
C SER A 368 -33.46 -12.93 -12.57
N LEU A 369 -33.67 -13.38 -11.34
CA LEU A 369 -32.79 -13.05 -10.22
C LEU A 369 -31.38 -13.60 -10.42
N ARG A 370 -31.27 -14.85 -10.88
CA ARG A 370 -29.97 -15.46 -11.23
C ARG A 370 -29.25 -14.62 -12.27
N ASP A 371 -29.93 -14.28 -13.37
CA ASP A 371 -29.31 -13.52 -14.47
C ASP A 371 -28.88 -12.13 -14.01
N GLU A 372 -29.66 -11.47 -13.15
CA GLU A 372 -29.30 -10.19 -12.55
C GLU A 372 -28.02 -10.28 -11.68
N PHE A 373 -27.93 -11.25 -10.77
CA PHE A 373 -26.69 -11.45 -9.99
C PHE A 373 -25.51 -11.82 -10.87
N MET A 374 -25.70 -12.67 -11.87
CA MET A 374 -24.63 -13.04 -12.81
C MET A 374 -24.09 -11.82 -13.56
N ASN A 375 -24.95 -10.89 -13.95
CA ASN A 375 -24.56 -9.63 -14.58
C ASN A 375 -23.79 -8.73 -13.62
N VAL A 376 -24.23 -8.61 -12.36
CA VAL A 376 -23.53 -7.83 -11.32
C VAL A 376 -22.16 -8.43 -11.05
N PHE A 377 -22.06 -9.73 -10.77
CA PHE A 377 -20.77 -10.38 -10.50
C PHE A 377 -19.84 -10.36 -11.70
N THR A 378 -20.34 -10.51 -12.92
CA THR A 378 -19.49 -10.42 -14.14
C THR A 378 -18.99 -8.99 -14.37
N SER A 379 -19.79 -7.98 -14.03
CA SER A 379 -19.36 -6.58 -14.08
C SER A 379 -18.32 -6.29 -13.00
N ALA A 380 -18.56 -6.77 -11.77
CA ALA A 380 -17.62 -6.66 -10.66
C ALA A 380 -16.29 -7.36 -10.96
N GLU A 381 -16.29 -8.56 -11.55
CA GLU A 381 -15.07 -9.25 -11.98
C GLU A 381 -14.27 -8.43 -13.00
N LYS A 382 -14.94 -7.81 -13.99
CA LYS A 382 -14.27 -6.96 -14.99
C LYS A 382 -13.67 -5.70 -14.38
N GLU A 383 -14.38 -5.04 -13.47
CA GLU A 383 -13.86 -3.86 -12.77
C GLU A 383 -12.71 -4.24 -11.82
N LEU A 384 -12.80 -5.38 -11.13
CA LEU A 384 -11.72 -5.90 -10.30
C LEU A 384 -10.51 -6.40 -11.09
N GLU A 385 -10.69 -6.87 -12.33
CA GLU A 385 -9.59 -7.26 -13.19
C GLU A 385 -8.76 -6.06 -13.65
N LYS A 386 -9.38 -4.88 -13.79
CA LYS A 386 -8.66 -3.61 -14.00
C LYS A 386 -7.81 -3.23 -12.78
N LEU A 387 -8.25 -3.57 -11.58
CA LEU A 387 -7.56 -3.25 -10.32
C LEU A 387 -6.50 -4.27 -9.91
N ASN A 388 -6.78 -5.57 -10.03
CA ASN A 388 -5.94 -6.65 -9.50
C ASN A 388 -4.60 -6.79 -10.22
N ASN A 389 -4.47 -6.26 -11.43
CA ASN A 389 -3.18 -6.21 -12.09
C ASN A 389 -2.48 -4.90 -11.73
N ILE A 390 -2.03 -4.76 -10.48
CA ILE A 390 -1.16 -3.66 -10.04
C ILE A 390 0.09 -3.55 -10.94
N SER A 391 0.55 -4.67 -11.50
CA SER A 391 1.65 -4.75 -12.47
C SER A 391 1.30 -4.26 -13.89
N ILE A 392 0.01 -4.08 -14.20
CA ILE A 392 -0.51 -3.64 -15.51
C ILE A 392 -1.15 -2.25 -15.40
N ASN A 393 -1.73 -1.90 -14.24
CA ASN A 393 -2.19 -0.55 -13.95
C ASN A 393 -0.97 0.38 -13.98
N LYS A 394 -1.06 1.44 -14.79
CA LYS A 394 -0.01 2.45 -14.96
C LYS A 394 0.44 3.04 -13.62
N VAL A 395 -0.48 3.22 -12.68
CA VAL A 395 -0.22 3.77 -11.34
C VAL A 395 0.53 2.76 -10.47
N GLY A 396 0.05 1.52 -10.40
CA GLY A 396 0.72 0.45 -9.65
C GLY A 396 2.12 0.12 -10.16
N LYS A 397 2.31 0.13 -11.49
CA LYS A 397 3.62 -0.03 -12.12
C LYS A 397 4.55 1.13 -11.78
N LYS A 398 4.05 2.37 -11.83
CA LYS A 398 4.81 3.57 -11.42
C LYS A 398 5.27 3.47 -9.97
N ILE A 399 4.38 3.11 -9.04
CA ILE A 399 4.73 2.92 -7.63
C ILE A 399 5.85 1.87 -7.46
N LEU A 400 5.77 0.73 -8.16
CA LEU A 400 6.81 -0.30 -8.09
C LEU A 400 8.14 0.12 -8.73
N GLU A 401 8.10 0.94 -9.78
CA GLU A 401 9.30 1.53 -10.40
C GLU A 401 9.95 2.57 -9.50
N ASP A 402 9.15 3.46 -8.90
CA ASP A 402 9.60 4.50 -7.98
C ASP A 402 10.21 3.87 -6.70
N ILE A 403 9.59 2.81 -6.16
CA ILE A 403 10.15 2.07 -5.02
C ILE A 403 11.50 1.43 -5.37
N LYS A 404 11.64 0.81 -6.55
CA LYS A 404 12.94 0.27 -6.99
C LYS A 404 13.98 1.35 -7.19
N SER A 405 13.56 2.52 -7.66
CA SER A 405 14.43 3.69 -7.78
C SER A 405 14.93 4.10 -6.39
N LEU A 406 14.03 4.22 -5.42
CA LEU A 406 14.36 4.57 -4.03
C LEU A 406 15.28 3.53 -3.37
N ASP A 407 15.01 2.24 -3.57
CA ASP A 407 15.88 1.15 -3.08
C ASP A 407 17.28 1.24 -3.70
N SER A 408 17.37 1.55 -5.00
CA SER A 408 18.65 1.69 -5.71
C SER A 408 19.44 2.91 -5.22
N GLN A 409 18.75 4.03 -4.99
CA GLN A 409 19.34 5.24 -4.41
C GLN A 409 19.83 4.97 -2.98
N LEU A 410 19.05 4.28 -2.15
CA LEU A 410 19.42 3.92 -0.78
C LEU A 410 20.63 2.96 -0.76
N ALA A 411 20.64 1.96 -1.64
CA ALA A 411 21.75 1.03 -1.75
C ALA A 411 23.04 1.72 -2.19
N ASN A 412 22.98 2.56 -3.23
CA ASN A 412 24.14 3.33 -3.72
C ASN A 412 24.68 4.27 -2.63
N LEU A 413 23.80 4.92 -1.87
CA LEU A 413 24.20 5.81 -0.79
C LEU A 413 24.83 5.03 0.37
N CYS A 414 24.27 3.88 0.77
CA CYS A 414 24.87 3.01 1.78
C CYS A 414 26.24 2.43 1.36
N GLU A 415 26.50 2.24 0.08
CA GLU A 415 27.83 1.81 -0.42
C GLU A 415 28.86 2.94 -0.41
N THR A 416 28.44 4.18 -0.68
CA THR A 416 29.34 5.34 -0.84
C THR A 416 29.57 6.09 0.47
N PHE A 417 28.56 6.15 1.34
CA PHE A 417 28.57 6.91 2.58
C PHE A 417 28.78 6.00 3.80
N SER A 418 29.76 6.34 4.63
CA SER A 418 30.01 5.68 5.92
C SER A 418 30.45 6.71 6.95
N THR A 419 29.67 6.83 8.03
CA THR A 419 29.96 7.73 9.16
C THR A 419 31.36 7.47 9.73
N ASP A 420 31.70 6.20 9.98
CA ASP A 420 33.00 5.82 10.54
C ASP A 420 34.16 6.17 9.59
N LYS A 421 33.95 6.04 8.27
CA LYS A 421 34.94 6.43 7.26
C LYS A 421 35.21 7.94 7.32
N TYR A 422 34.17 8.77 7.33
CA TYR A 422 34.33 10.22 7.31
C TYR A 422 34.92 10.77 8.62
N ILE A 423 34.50 10.23 9.77
CA ILE A 423 35.09 10.58 11.07
C ILE A 423 36.57 10.18 11.10
N GLY A 424 36.90 8.95 10.69
CA GLY A 424 38.29 8.48 10.68
C GLY A 424 39.20 9.29 9.74
N LEU A 425 38.69 9.69 8.57
CA LEU A 425 39.42 10.57 7.65
C LEU A 425 39.65 11.96 8.26
N LEU A 426 38.62 12.55 8.87
CA LEU A 426 38.72 13.87 9.49
C LEU A 426 39.68 13.88 10.69
N ASP A 427 39.64 12.84 11.51
CA ASP A 427 40.57 12.65 12.63
C ASP A 427 42.02 12.54 12.16
N CYS A 428 42.27 11.67 11.17
CA CYS A 428 43.60 11.49 10.58
C CYS A 428 44.15 12.81 10.04
N LYS A 429 43.36 13.52 9.23
CA LYS A 429 43.79 14.76 8.57
C LYS A 429 43.97 15.92 9.53
N THR A 430 43.14 16.01 10.56
CA THR A 430 43.31 17.00 11.63
C THR A 430 44.60 16.72 12.42
N SER A 431 44.88 15.47 12.77
CA SER A 431 46.13 15.12 13.48
C SER A 431 47.37 15.40 12.64
N GLU A 432 47.36 15.05 11.34
CA GLU A 432 48.43 15.40 10.40
C GLU A 432 48.67 16.92 10.37
N LEU A 433 47.60 17.71 10.21
CA LEU A 433 47.69 19.17 10.16
C LEU A 433 48.28 19.76 11.44
N ILE A 434 47.87 19.27 12.62
CA ILE A 434 48.42 19.74 13.91
C ILE A 434 49.93 19.46 13.98
N GLU A 435 50.36 18.26 13.58
CA GLU A 435 51.78 17.90 13.56
C GLU A 435 52.59 18.83 12.62
N PHE A 436 52.06 19.13 11.43
CA PHE A 436 52.70 20.06 10.50
C PHE A 436 52.75 21.50 11.02
N LEU A 437 51.71 21.98 11.71
CA LEU A 437 51.71 23.29 12.37
C LEU A 437 52.79 23.37 13.46
N GLU A 438 53.00 22.30 14.22
CA GLU A 438 54.05 22.23 15.23
C GLU A 438 55.43 22.26 14.60
N GLN A 439 55.66 21.45 13.56
CA GLN A 439 56.93 21.45 12.83
C GLN A 439 57.22 22.81 12.18
N PHE A 440 56.20 23.51 11.66
CA PHE A 440 56.36 24.85 11.11
C PHE A 440 56.73 25.87 12.19
N ASN A 441 56.07 25.81 13.36
CA ASN A 441 56.41 26.68 14.49
C ASN A 441 57.85 26.43 14.99
N GLU A 442 58.26 25.17 15.13
CA GLU A 442 59.63 24.80 15.49
C GLU A 442 60.65 25.28 14.46
N SER A 443 60.32 25.23 13.16
CA SER A 443 61.18 25.74 12.09
C SER A 443 61.38 27.26 12.22
N ILE A 444 60.31 28.02 12.49
CA ILE A 444 60.39 29.47 12.72
C ILE A 444 61.28 29.77 13.93
N GLN A 445 61.05 29.08 15.06
CA GLN A 445 61.85 29.25 16.27
C GLN A 445 63.33 28.94 16.05
N HIS A 446 63.63 27.85 15.34
CA HIS A 446 65.01 27.48 15.02
C HIS A 446 65.69 28.52 14.12
N VAL A 447 65.00 29.05 13.11
CA VAL A 447 65.54 30.12 12.25
C VAL A 447 65.75 31.40 13.06
N PHE A 448 64.85 31.74 13.98
CA PHE A 448 65.00 32.89 14.87
C PHE A 448 66.21 32.75 15.80
N VAL A 449 66.43 31.59 16.41
CA VAL A 449 67.62 31.32 17.24
C VAL A 449 68.90 31.49 16.42
N GLN A 450 68.95 30.95 15.20
CA GLN A 450 70.10 31.14 14.31
C GLN A 450 70.33 32.59 13.89
N PHE A 451 69.27 33.39 13.78
CA PHE A 451 69.37 34.81 13.52
C PHE A 451 69.89 35.55 14.77
N ASN A 452 69.32 35.27 15.94
CA ASN A 452 69.72 35.86 17.21
C ASN A 452 71.20 35.58 17.53
N ASP A 453 71.68 34.36 17.28
CA ASP A 453 73.09 33.98 17.51
C ASP A 453 74.09 34.71 16.60
N LYS A 454 73.63 35.33 15.50
CA LYS A 454 74.46 36.16 14.62
C LYS A 454 74.56 37.63 15.08
N LEU A 455 73.71 38.04 16.01
CA LEU A 455 73.73 39.39 16.56
C LEU A 455 74.77 39.47 17.67
N ASP A 456 75.64 40.48 17.63
CA ASP A 456 76.59 40.72 18.70
C ASP A 456 75.97 41.60 19.81
N ASP A 457 76.60 41.58 21.00
CA ASP A 457 76.13 42.37 22.16
C ASP A 457 76.09 43.88 21.87
N VAL A 458 76.85 44.36 20.87
CA VAL A 458 76.92 45.77 20.48
C VAL A 458 75.65 46.17 19.72
N ILE A 459 75.18 45.35 18.78
CA ILE A 459 73.93 45.56 18.05
C ILE A 459 72.75 45.47 19.02
N LEU A 460 72.70 44.42 19.85
CA LEU A 460 71.60 44.17 20.79
C LEU A 460 71.44 45.27 21.85
N SER A 461 72.53 45.93 22.25
CA SER A 461 72.51 47.01 23.25
C SER A 461 72.24 48.39 22.65
N SER A 462 72.08 48.50 21.33
CA SER A 462 71.90 49.79 20.65
C SER A 462 70.45 50.31 20.76
N GLU A 463 70.32 51.64 20.89
CA GLU A 463 69.02 52.32 20.89
C GLU A 463 68.33 52.17 19.53
N GLU A 464 69.11 52.16 18.43
CA GLU A 464 68.64 51.92 17.06
C GLU A 464 68.00 50.54 16.89
N PHE A 465 68.59 49.49 17.46
CA PHE A 465 68.00 48.14 17.46
C PHE A 465 66.68 48.10 18.23
N THR A 466 66.63 48.73 19.40
CA THR A 466 65.41 48.79 20.22
C THR A 466 64.29 49.54 19.49
N GLN A 467 64.63 50.64 18.82
CA GLN A 467 63.70 51.40 17.97
C GLN A 467 63.18 50.52 16.82
N GLY A 468 64.06 49.86 16.07
CA GLY A 468 63.68 48.98 14.96
C GLY A 468 62.80 47.81 15.40
N ARG A 469 63.08 47.19 16.56
CA ARG A 469 62.27 46.12 17.14
C ARG A 469 60.85 46.57 17.48
N ASN A 470 60.69 47.78 18.00
CA ASN A 470 59.37 48.33 18.32
C ASN A 470 58.59 48.71 17.04
N ASP A 471 59.28 49.25 16.03
CA ASP A 471 58.72 49.69 14.74
C ASP A 471 58.38 48.53 13.79
N ALA A 472 58.80 47.30 14.11
CA ALA A 472 58.53 46.12 13.28
C ALA A 472 57.02 45.87 13.15
N GLU A 473 56.46 45.85 11.94
CA GLU A 473 55.04 45.52 11.71
C GLU A 473 54.90 44.27 10.86
N LEU A 474 54.05 43.34 11.30
CA LEU A 474 53.51 42.32 10.42
C LEU A 474 52.53 43.03 9.49
N LYS A 475 52.77 42.95 8.17
CA LYS A 475 51.77 43.42 7.20
C LYS A 475 50.49 42.61 7.41
N GLU A 476 49.46 43.22 7.96
CA GLU A 476 48.11 42.71 7.83
C GLU A 476 47.72 42.88 6.36
N LEU A 477 47.48 41.78 5.65
CA LEU A 477 46.65 41.85 4.46
C LEU A 477 45.25 42.22 4.93
N SER A 478 44.98 43.52 5.04
CA SER A 478 43.63 44.03 5.24
C SER A 478 42.72 43.35 4.21
N LYS A 479 41.68 42.65 4.70
CA LYS A 479 40.58 42.16 3.87
C LYS A 479 40.13 43.32 2.98
N SER A 480 40.42 43.26 1.68
CA SER A 480 39.60 43.99 0.72
C SER A 480 38.23 43.30 0.75
N ALA A 481 37.21 44.13 1.00
CA ALA A 481 35.79 43.79 1.12
C ALA A 481 35.29 42.70 0.18
#